data_AF-A0A836BLY6-F1
#
_entry.id   AF-A0A836BLY6-F1
#
_cell.length_a   1.000
_cell.length_b   1.000
_cell.length_c   1.000
_cell.angle_alpha   90.00
_cell.angle_beta   90.00
_cell.angle_gamma   90.00
#
_symmetry.space_group_name_H-M   'P 1'
#
loop_
_entity.id
_entity.type
_entity.pdbx_description
1 polymer ?
#
loop_
_entity_poly.entity_id
_entity_poly.type
_entity_poly.pdbx_seq_one_letter_code
_entity_poly.pdbx_strand_id
1 'polypeptide(L)'
;MEKQDENKSGIKGMANPRRYGIERIAYLLMRLSGLGLLAYFVAHIYETSMILRGRVGWDEFLEITQTPEGHIILAIVIGMSVFHTVNGIRVMLGQGGVGVGKPARPDYPYTPQSQNARHKISIYSAIVLAAIAMMYGLAVMFGE
;
A
#
# COMPACT_ATOMS: atom_id res chain seq x y z
N MET A 1 2.59 -40.82 -4.41
CA MET A 1 2.98 -39.65 -3.61
C MET A 1 3.56 -38.62 -4.55
N GLU A 2 2.74 -37.67 -4.98
CA GLU A 2 3.19 -36.57 -5.82
C GLU A 2 4.13 -35.70 -4.97
N LYS A 3 5.40 -35.60 -5.38
CA LYS A 3 6.42 -34.80 -4.70
C LYS A 3 6.09 -33.33 -4.99
N GLN A 4 5.17 -32.79 -4.20
CA GLN A 4 4.69 -31.43 -4.36
C GLN A 4 5.88 -30.50 -4.06
N ASP A 5 6.39 -29.85 -5.10
CA ASP A 5 7.55 -28.95 -5.09
C ASP A 5 7.18 -27.61 -4.41
N GLU A 6 6.49 -27.67 -3.27
CA GLU A 6 5.67 -26.59 -2.69
C GLU A 6 6.45 -25.33 -2.35
N ASN A 7 7.76 -25.46 -2.12
CA ASN A 7 8.61 -24.40 -1.60
C ASN A 7 9.67 -23.86 -2.59
N LYS A 8 9.61 -24.20 -3.88
CA LYS A 8 10.58 -23.69 -4.89
C LYS A 8 10.12 -22.43 -5.64
N SER A 9 9.01 -21.83 -5.26
CA SER A 9 8.41 -20.74 -6.03
C SER A 9 9.15 -19.39 -5.91
N GLY A 10 10.04 -19.23 -4.92
CA GLY A 10 10.92 -18.06 -4.79
C GLY A 10 10.19 -16.72 -4.90
N ILE A 11 10.75 -15.80 -5.70
CA ILE A 11 10.17 -14.47 -5.98
C ILE A 11 8.77 -14.57 -6.61
N LYS A 12 8.56 -15.54 -7.51
CA LYS A 12 7.26 -15.77 -8.15
C LYS A 12 6.20 -16.19 -7.13
N GLY A 13 6.58 -16.97 -6.13
CA GLY A 13 5.75 -17.30 -4.98
C GLY A 13 5.40 -16.07 -4.15
N MET A 14 6.42 -15.27 -3.80
CA MET A 14 6.27 -14.03 -3.04
C MET A 14 5.31 -13.04 -3.71
N ALA A 15 5.42 -12.86 -5.03
CA ALA A 15 4.61 -11.92 -5.81
C ALA A 15 3.20 -12.45 -6.14
N ASN A 16 2.89 -13.73 -5.88
CA ASN A 16 1.59 -14.30 -6.20
C ASN A 16 0.52 -13.87 -5.15
N PRO A 17 -0.53 -13.12 -5.56
CA PRO A 17 -1.58 -12.67 -4.65
C PRO A 17 -2.71 -13.69 -4.44
N ARG A 18 -2.75 -14.77 -5.24
CA ARG A 18 -3.93 -15.66 -5.34
C ARG A 18 -4.08 -16.68 -4.19
N ARG A 19 -3.08 -16.80 -3.32
CA ARG A 19 -3.08 -17.76 -2.20
C ARG A 19 -3.40 -17.02 -0.90
N TYR A 20 -4.04 -17.67 0.08
CA TYR A 20 -4.19 -17.16 1.46
C TYR A 20 -5.07 -15.92 1.67
N GLY A 21 -5.97 -15.60 0.74
CA GLY A 21 -7.03 -14.59 0.95
C GLY A 21 -6.57 -13.12 0.87
N ILE A 22 -7.35 -12.23 1.48
CA ILE A 22 -7.18 -10.77 1.41
C ILE A 22 -5.88 -10.31 2.09
N GLU A 23 -5.42 -11.05 3.09
CA GLU A 23 -4.18 -10.82 3.82
C GLU A 23 -2.97 -10.90 2.88
N ARG A 24 -3.00 -11.81 1.90
CA ARG A 24 -1.94 -11.93 0.89
C ARG A 24 -1.90 -10.73 -0.04
N ILE A 25 -3.07 -10.23 -0.44
CA ILE A 25 -3.19 -9.03 -1.24
C ILE A 25 -2.65 -7.83 -0.45
N ALA A 26 -3.05 -7.67 0.81
CA ALA A 26 -2.58 -6.60 1.68
C ALA A 26 -1.07 -6.65 1.91
N TYR A 27 -0.50 -7.85 2.06
CA TYR A 27 0.95 -8.07 2.13
C TYR A 27 1.66 -7.59 0.86
N LEU A 28 1.16 -7.97 -0.32
CA LEU A 28 1.76 -7.59 -1.59
C LEU A 28 1.66 -6.07 -1.81
N LEU A 29 0.49 -5.49 -1.57
CA LEU A 29 0.26 -4.05 -1.69
C LEU A 29 1.14 -3.25 -0.73
N MET A 30 1.38 -3.73 0.50
CA MET A 30 2.28 -3.04 1.45
C MET A 30 3.70 -2.93 0.92
N ARG A 31 4.20 -3.99 0.27
CA ARG A 31 5.54 -4.02 -0.31
C ARG A 31 5.63 -3.14 -1.56
N LEU A 32 4.67 -3.29 -2.47
CA LEU A 32 4.65 -2.52 -3.72
C LEU A 32 4.48 -1.02 -3.45
N SER A 33 3.57 -0.64 -2.56
CA SER A 33 3.42 0.76 -2.13
C SER A 33 4.69 1.29 -1.44
N GLY A 34 5.37 0.49 -0.62
CA GLY A 34 6.64 0.92 0.00
C GLY A 34 7.75 1.17 -1.02
N LEU A 35 7.91 0.29 -2.01
CA LEU A 35 8.89 0.49 -3.10
C LEU A 35 8.50 1.67 -3.99
N GLY A 36 7.22 1.82 -4.32
CA GLY A 36 6.71 2.94 -5.10
C GLY A 36 6.89 4.28 -4.38
N LEU A 37 6.59 4.34 -3.08
CA LEU A 37 6.79 5.53 -2.25
C LEU A 37 8.25 5.85 -2.03
N LEU A 38 9.14 4.86 -1.94
CA LEU A 38 10.59 5.11 -1.89
C LEU A 38 11.08 5.77 -3.18
N ALA A 39 10.66 5.26 -4.34
CA ALA A 39 11.00 5.86 -5.62
C ALA A 39 10.41 7.28 -5.75
N TYR A 40 9.13 7.44 -5.38
CA TYR A 40 8.47 8.74 -5.38
C TYR A 40 9.11 9.71 -4.40
N PHE A 41 9.54 9.28 -3.21
CA PHE A 41 10.19 10.15 -2.23
C PHE A 41 11.47 10.78 -2.79
N VAL A 42 12.30 10.02 -3.50
CA VAL A 42 13.48 10.55 -4.19
C VAL A 42 13.08 11.55 -5.28
N ALA A 43 12.09 11.19 -6.11
CA ALA A 43 11.57 12.09 -7.14
C ALA A 43 10.94 13.37 -6.56
N HIS A 44 10.29 13.27 -5.41
CA HIS A 44 9.60 14.37 -4.73
C HIS A 44 10.58 15.34 -4.07
N ILE A 45 11.70 14.83 -3.53
CA ILE A 45 12.81 15.70 -3.10
C ILE A 45 13.35 16.48 -4.30
N TYR A 46 13.54 15.82 -5.44
CA TYR A 46 14.02 16.47 -6.66
C TYR A 46 13.03 17.54 -7.16
N GLU A 47 11.75 17.20 -7.31
CA GLU A 47 10.66 18.14 -7.62
C GLU A 47 10.71 19.35 -6.68
N THR A 48 10.67 19.11 -5.37
CA THR A 48 10.57 20.18 -4.39
C THR A 48 11.80 21.08 -4.42
N SER A 49 12.97 20.52 -4.79
CA SER A 49 14.20 21.31 -4.96
C SER A 49 14.12 22.34 -6.09
N MET A 50 13.21 22.18 -7.05
CA MET A 50 13.01 23.15 -8.14
C MET A 50 12.55 24.52 -7.63
N ILE A 51 11.99 24.59 -6.41
CA ILE A 51 11.68 25.86 -5.74
C ILE A 51 12.90 26.78 -5.59
N LEU A 52 14.11 26.19 -5.49
CA LEU A 52 15.37 26.94 -5.39
C LEU A 52 15.76 27.62 -6.71
N ARG A 53 15.14 27.23 -7.83
CA ARG A 53 15.32 27.86 -9.15
C ARG A 53 14.38 29.05 -9.37
N GLY A 54 13.63 29.44 -8.35
CA GLY A 54 12.65 30.51 -8.42
C GLY A 54 11.41 30.12 -9.22
N ARG A 55 10.58 31.12 -9.53
CA ARG A 55 9.25 30.91 -10.13
C ARG A 55 9.31 30.15 -11.45
N VAL A 56 10.26 30.46 -12.33
CA VAL A 56 10.37 29.82 -13.64
C VAL A 56 10.59 28.31 -13.50
N GLY A 57 11.56 27.89 -12.69
CA GLY A 57 11.83 26.45 -12.50
C GLY A 57 10.71 25.71 -11.76
N TRP A 58 9.95 26.41 -10.91
CA TRP A 58 8.76 25.84 -10.27
C TRP A 58 7.61 25.66 -11.26
N ASP A 59 7.31 26.68 -12.06
CA ASP A 59 6.23 26.67 -13.05
C ASP A 59 6.51 25.62 -14.14
N GLU A 60 7.75 25.51 -14.62
CA GLU A 60 8.19 24.45 -15.58
C GLU A 60 7.95 23.03 -15.04
N PHE A 61 8.17 22.80 -13.74
CA PHE A 61 7.94 21.49 -13.15
C PHE A 61 6.46 21.22 -12.91
N LEU A 62 5.69 22.25 -12.51
CA LEU A 62 4.23 22.14 -12.37
C LEU A 62 3.56 21.75 -13.68
N GLU A 63 4.03 22.22 -14.84
CA GLU A 63 3.46 21.83 -16.14
C GLU A 63 3.44 20.30 -16.33
N ILE A 64 4.42 19.58 -15.78
CA ILE A 64 4.47 18.10 -15.85
C ILE A 64 3.36 17.48 -14.99
N THR A 65 3.11 18.05 -13.82
CA THR A 65 2.09 17.54 -12.88
C THR A 65 0.67 17.91 -13.27
N GLN A 66 0.49 18.98 -14.06
CA GLN A 66 -0.79 19.46 -14.59
C GLN A 66 -1.26 18.73 -15.86
N THR A 67 -0.59 17.63 -16.25
CA THR A 67 -1.03 16.76 -17.35
C THR A 67 -2.01 15.69 -16.84
N PRO A 68 -2.88 15.13 -17.71
CA PRO A 68 -3.73 14.00 -17.33
C PRO A 68 -2.94 12.81 -16.76
N GLU A 69 -1.79 12.51 -17.35
CA GLU A 69 -0.86 11.48 -16.88
C GLU A 69 -0.28 11.82 -15.51
N GLY A 70 0.11 13.09 -15.31
CA GLY A 70 0.58 13.63 -14.03
C GLY A 70 -0.46 13.45 -12.92
N HIS A 71 -1.71 13.81 -13.19
CA HIS A 71 -2.82 13.63 -12.25
C HIS A 71 -3.08 12.15 -11.91
N ILE A 72 -3.00 11.24 -12.89
CA ILE A 72 -3.14 9.79 -12.64
C ILE A 72 -2.02 9.29 -11.73
N ILE A 73 -0.76 9.69 -12.00
CA ILE A 73 0.39 9.29 -11.18
C ILE A 73 0.24 9.84 -9.75
N LEU A 74 -0.12 11.12 -9.60
CA LEU A 74 -0.34 11.75 -8.29
C LEU A 74 -1.48 11.06 -7.53
N ALA A 75 -2.58 10.69 -8.19
CA ALA A 75 -3.66 9.94 -7.58
C ALA A 75 -3.19 8.57 -7.07
N ILE A 76 -2.38 7.85 -7.86
CA ILE A 76 -1.78 6.57 -7.44
C ILE A 76 -0.88 6.79 -6.22
N VAL A 77 -0.05 7.84 -6.22
CA VAL A 77 0.82 8.18 -5.08
C VAL A 77 -0.01 8.48 -3.82
N ILE A 78 -1.12 9.22 -3.93
CA ILE A 78 -2.06 9.45 -2.82
C ILE A 78 -2.59 8.11 -2.29
N GLY A 79 -3.07 7.24 -3.18
CA GLY A 79 -3.57 5.91 -2.81
C GLY A 79 -2.51 5.04 -2.12
N MET A 80 -1.29 5.01 -2.67
CA MET A 80 -0.16 4.30 -2.07
C MET A 80 0.15 4.87 -0.68
N SER A 81 0.20 6.18 -0.51
CA SER A 81 0.54 6.85 0.75
C SER A 81 -0.47 6.51 1.85
N VAL A 82 -1.77 6.62 1.54
CA VAL A 82 -2.85 6.33 2.49
C VAL A 82 -2.89 4.85 2.82
N PHE A 83 -2.86 3.97 1.81
CA PHE A 83 -2.86 2.53 2.04
C PHE A 83 -1.64 2.11 2.87
N HIS A 84 -0.44 2.51 2.48
CA HIS A 84 0.82 2.13 3.15
C HIS A 84 0.83 2.56 4.61
N THR A 85 0.36 3.78 4.88
CA THR A 85 0.25 4.33 6.24
C THR A 85 -0.77 3.54 7.07
N VAL A 86 -2.02 3.43 6.62
CA VAL A 86 -3.09 2.80 7.41
C VAL A 86 -2.82 1.30 7.60
N ASN A 87 -2.39 0.61 6.54
CA ASN A 87 -2.01 -0.80 6.60
C ASN A 87 -0.77 -1.01 7.48
N GLY A 88 0.20 -0.09 7.44
CA GLY A 88 1.38 -0.07 8.31
C GLY A 88 1.01 0.07 9.79
N ILE A 89 0.14 1.03 10.13
CA ILE A 89 -0.38 1.20 11.50
C ILE A 89 -1.05 -0.08 11.98
N ARG A 90 -1.87 -0.74 11.14
CA ARG A 90 -2.45 -2.04 11.50
C ARG A 90 -1.37 -3.08 11.83
N VAL A 91 -0.30 -3.18 11.05
CA VAL A 91 0.79 -4.11 11.35
C VAL A 91 1.46 -3.77 12.68
N MET A 92 1.77 -2.50 12.93
CA MET A 92 2.37 -2.04 14.19
C MET A 92 1.48 -2.38 15.40
N LEU A 93 0.18 -2.11 15.30
CA LEU A 93 -0.81 -2.48 16.32
C LEU A 93 -0.86 -4.00 16.54
N GLY A 94 -0.83 -4.78 15.45
CA GLY A 94 -0.79 -6.24 15.50
C GLY A 94 0.46 -6.78 16.19
N GLN A 95 1.64 -6.17 15.95
CA GLN A 95 2.87 -6.50 16.65
C GLN A 95 2.78 -6.18 18.15
N GLY A 96 2.08 -5.09 18.51
CA GLY A 96 1.75 -4.74 19.89
C GLY A 96 0.66 -5.59 20.55
N GLY A 97 0.15 -6.64 19.90
CA GLY A 97 -0.88 -7.51 20.45
C GLY A 97 -2.31 -7.00 20.28
N VAL A 98 -2.51 -5.86 19.61
CA VAL A 98 -3.84 -5.29 19.37
C VAL A 98 -4.50 -6.00 18.19
N GLY A 99 -5.69 -6.57 18.42
CA GLY A 99 -6.50 -7.17 17.35
C GLY A 99 -6.07 -8.57 16.88
N VAL A 100 -5.05 -9.20 17.48
CA VAL A 100 -4.58 -10.57 17.13
C VAL A 100 -5.35 -11.71 17.80
N GLY A 101 -6.27 -11.43 18.72
CA GLY A 101 -7.07 -12.46 19.41
C GLY A 101 -6.40 -12.99 20.68
N LYS A 102 -7.06 -13.92 21.38
CA LYS A 102 -6.50 -14.56 22.58
C LYS A 102 -5.54 -15.68 22.17
N PRO A 103 -4.37 -15.82 22.82
CA PRO A 103 -3.52 -16.98 22.62
C PRO A 103 -4.30 -18.27 22.87
N ALA A 104 -4.20 -19.21 21.95
CA ALA A 104 -4.81 -20.54 22.04
C ALA A 104 -3.70 -21.59 21.98
N ARG A 105 -3.96 -22.80 22.50
CA ARG A 105 -3.03 -23.91 22.35
C ARG A 105 -2.91 -24.25 20.85
N PRO A 106 -1.70 -24.44 20.34
CA PRO A 106 -1.49 -24.79 18.94
C PRO A 106 -1.72 -26.30 18.78
N ASP A 107 -2.98 -26.72 18.93
CA ASP A 107 -3.39 -28.11 18.69
C ASP A 107 -3.77 -28.27 17.21
N TYR A 108 -3.26 -29.32 16.57
CA TYR A 108 -3.55 -29.55 15.15
C TYR A 108 -5.03 -29.95 14.98
N PRO A 109 -5.76 -29.37 14.00
CA PRO A 109 -5.32 -28.40 12.99
C PRO A 109 -5.14 -26.97 13.53
N TYR A 110 -3.99 -26.36 13.22
CA TYR A 110 -3.67 -25.01 13.67
C TYR A 110 -4.66 -23.98 13.12
N THR A 111 -5.30 -23.23 14.00
CA THR A 111 -6.16 -22.10 13.63
C THR A 111 -5.48 -20.78 14.00
N PRO A 112 -5.08 -19.95 13.02
CA PRO A 112 -4.39 -18.70 13.30
C PRO A 112 -5.36 -17.69 13.92
N GLN A 113 -5.19 -17.42 15.23
CA GLN A 113 -6.03 -16.47 15.97
C GLN A 113 -5.93 -15.04 15.44
N SER A 114 -4.78 -14.69 14.84
CA SER A 114 -4.50 -13.38 14.26
C SER A 114 -5.26 -13.13 12.95
N GLN A 115 -5.71 -14.18 12.24
CA GLN A 115 -6.51 -14.05 11.02
C GLN A 115 -8.02 -14.00 11.34
N ASN A 116 -8.38 -13.10 12.24
CA ASN A 116 -9.76 -12.91 12.68
C ASN A 116 -10.46 -11.77 11.91
N ALA A 117 -11.76 -11.57 12.19
CA ALA A 117 -12.57 -10.55 11.52
C ALA A 117 -12.04 -9.12 11.73
N ARG A 118 -11.45 -8.80 12.89
CA ARG A 118 -10.90 -7.46 13.16
C ARG A 118 -9.73 -7.15 12.23
N HIS A 119 -8.87 -8.15 12.00
CA HIS A 119 -7.78 -8.03 11.05
C HIS A 119 -8.29 -7.81 9.62
N LYS A 120 -9.29 -8.57 9.18
CA LYS A 120 -9.88 -8.43 7.85
C LYS A 120 -10.54 -7.06 7.66
N ILE A 121 -11.34 -6.61 8.62
CA ILE A 121 -11.99 -5.30 8.58
C ILE A 121 -10.93 -4.19 8.47
N SER A 122 -9.84 -4.25 9.24
CA SER A 122 -8.78 -3.25 9.17
C SER A 122 -8.08 -3.19 7.81
N ILE A 123 -7.94 -4.33 7.11
CA ILE A 123 -7.45 -4.36 5.73
C ILE A 123 -8.43 -3.65 4.80
N TYR A 124 -9.72 -3.98 4.88
CA TYR A 124 -10.73 -3.33 4.06
C TYR A 124 -10.84 -1.84 4.35
N SER A 125 -10.73 -1.41 5.60
CA SER A 125 -10.67 0.00 5.97
C SER A 125 -9.49 0.72 5.32
N ALA A 126 -8.29 0.11 5.29
CA ALA A 126 -7.14 0.69 4.60
C ALA A 126 -7.38 0.86 3.09
N ILE A 127 -8.00 -0.14 2.46
CA ILE A 127 -8.34 -0.10 1.02
C ILE A 127 -9.39 0.97 0.73
N VAL A 128 -10.47 1.02 1.53
CA VAL A 128 -11.56 1.99 1.36
C VAL A 128 -11.06 3.42 1.58
N LEU A 129 -10.27 3.67 2.63
CA LEU A 129 -9.70 4.99 2.88
C LEU A 129 -8.76 5.43 1.76
N ALA A 130 -7.93 4.51 1.24
CA ALA A 130 -7.08 4.80 0.09
C ALA A 130 -7.92 5.13 -1.16
N ALA A 131 -8.97 4.34 -1.44
CA ALA A 131 -9.87 4.60 -2.56
C ALA A 131 -10.59 5.95 -2.43
N ILE A 132 -11.09 6.31 -1.24
CA ILE A 132 -11.71 7.62 -0.98
C ILE A 132 -10.70 8.75 -1.21
N ALA A 133 -9.49 8.64 -0.69
CA ALA A 133 -8.45 9.63 -0.90
C ALA A 133 -8.07 9.78 -2.38
N MET A 134 -7.98 8.68 -3.12
CA MET A 134 -7.75 8.70 -4.57
C MET A 134 -8.89 9.38 -5.32
N MET A 135 -10.15 9.04 -5.01
CA MET A 135 -11.32 9.66 -5.64
C MET A 135 -11.36 11.17 -5.37
N TYR A 136 -11.10 11.58 -4.13
CA TYR A 136 -11.00 12.99 -3.77
C TYR A 136 -9.86 13.69 -4.52
N GLY A 137 -8.67 13.09 -4.54
CA GLY A 137 -7.52 13.63 -5.26
C GLY A 137 -7.79 13.80 -6.75
N LEU A 138 -8.38 12.79 -7.39
CA LEU A 138 -8.80 12.86 -8.80
C LEU A 138 -9.85 13.95 -9.02
N ALA A 139 -10.85 14.05 -8.15
CA ALA A 139 -11.87 15.09 -8.25
C ALA A 139 -11.29 16.50 -8.12
N VAL A 140 -10.28 16.69 -7.27
CA VAL A 140 -9.59 17.99 -7.12
C VAL A 140 -8.68 18.29 -8.31
N MET A 141 -8.00 17.28 -8.87
CA MET A 141 -7.07 17.49 -9.99
C MET A 141 -7.77 17.63 -11.35
N PHE A 142 -8.93 17.00 -11.54
CA PHE A 142 -9.70 17.06 -12.80
C PHE A 142 -10.94 17.96 -12.72
N GLY A 143 -11.36 18.36 -11.52
CA GLY A 143 -12.44 19.33 -11.34
C GLY A 143 -11.86 20.73 -11.43
N GLU A 144 -12.27 21.47 -12.45
CA GLU A 144 -11.94 22.90 -12.64
C GLU A 144 -12.21 23.75 -11.39
#